data_AF-A0A6B1EZ99-F1
#
_entry.id   AF-A0A6B1EZ99-F1
#
_cell.length_a   1.000
_cell.length_b   1.000
_cell.length_c   1.000
_cell.angle_alpha   90.00
_cell.angle_beta   90.00
_cell.angle_gamma   90.00
#
_symmetry.space_group_name_H-M   'P 1'
#
loop_
_entity.id
_entity.type
_entity.pdbx_description
1 polymer ?
#
loop_
_entity_poly.entity_id
_entity_poly.type
_entity_poly.pdbx_seq_one_letter_code
_entity_poly.pdbx_strand_id
1 'polypeptide(L)'
;MRRFWTQGPVNAQEHYVVSRSDEITDFIKRVDEGRYVVLFAPRQTGKTTFFQDALAAMVADSLTEQAADYFPVQLNFDVYKNTSITDFYVIPVMQEVPSNVQNTAGSQ
;
A
#
# COMPACT_ATOMS: atom_id res chain seq x y z
N MET A 1 -25.06 -4.58 14.89
CA MET A 1 -24.17 -5.34 15.79
C MET A 1 -23.03 -5.89 14.94
N ARG A 2 -21.77 -5.80 15.40
CA ARG A 2 -20.60 -6.27 14.62
C ARG A 2 -20.55 -7.80 14.60
N ARG A 3 -19.91 -8.40 13.58
CA ARG A 3 -19.77 -9.86 13.42
C ARG A 3 -18.30 -10.29 13.34
N PHE A 4 -18.02 -11.53 13.76
CA PHE A 4 -16.74 -12.15 13.46
C PHE A 4 -16.69 -12.50 11.98
N TRP A 5 -15.53 -12.27 11.37
CA TRP A 5 -15.34 -12.43 9.93
C TRP A 5 -13.96 -13.03 9.66
N THR A 6 -13.88 -13.97 8.72
CA THR A 6 -12.67 -14.76 8.46
C THR A 6 -12.27 -14.80 6.98
N GLN A 7 -12.99 -14.10 6.09
CA GLN A 7 -12.80 -14.21 4.64
C GLN A 7 -12.71 -12.85 3.94
N GLY A 8 -11.59 -12.54 3.28
CA GLY A 8 -11.46 -11.28 2.52
C GLY A 8 -11.18 -10.06 3.42
N PRO A 9 -11.22 -8.84 2.85
CA PRO A 9 -10.87 -7.63 3.57
C PRO A 9 -11.86 -7.34 4.71
N VAL A 10 -11.34 -6.82 5.82
CA VAL A 10 -12.10 -6.58 7.03
C VAL A 10 -12.65 -5.15 7.03
N ASN A 11 -13.97 -4.99 7.19
CA ASN A 11 -14.62 -3.69 7.36
C ASN A 11 -14.83 -3.41 8.86
N ALA A 12 -14.20 -2.38 9.41
CA ALA A 12 -14.30 -2.04 10.83
C ALA A 12 -15.70 -1.59 11.29
N GLN A 13 -16.57 -1.16 10.37
CA GLN A 13 -17.96 -0.83 10.68
C GLN A 13 -18.82 -2.08 10.86
N GLU A 14 -18.51 -3.15 10.14
CA GLU A 14 -19.28 -4.39 10.12
C GLU A 14 -18.68 -5.49 11.01
N HIS A 15 -17.35 -5.50 11.18
CA HIS A 15 -16.60 -6.61 11.74
C HIS A 15 -15.88 -6.23 13.03
N TYR A 16 -15.65 -7.22 13.90
CA TYR A 16 -14.71 -7.06 15.01
C TYR A 16 -13.29 -7.04 14.48
N VAL A 17 -12.56 -5.95 14.77
CA VAL A 17 -11.19 -5.72 14.30
C VAL A 17 -10.32 -5.38 15.50
N VAL A 18 -9.17 -6.04 15.60
CA VAL A 18 -8.11 -5.65 16.53
C VAL A 18 -7.22 -4.67 15.78
N SER A 19 -7.05 -3.48 16.36
CA SER A 19 -6.15 -2.47 15.78
C SER A 19 -4.72 -3.00 15.76
N ARG A 20 -3.97 -2.62 14.72
CA ARG A 20 -2.54 -2.92 14.54
C ARG A 20 -1.72 -1.64 14.43
N SER A 21 -2.11 -0.62 15.20
CA SER A 21 -1.53 0.72 15.12
C SER A 21 -0.01 0.68 15.31
N ASP A 22 0.48 -0.06 16.31
CA ASP A 22 1.91 -0.15 16.61
C ASP A 22 2.69 -0.80 15.45
N GLU A 23 2.16 -1.88 14.88
CA GLU A 23 2.79 -2.55 13.74
C GLU A 23 2.74 -1.71 12.47
N ILE A 24 1.68 -0.92 12.27
CA ILE A 24 1.57 0.03 11.16
C ILE A 24 2.60 1.14 11.32
N THR A 25 2.72 1.75 12.51
CA THR A 25 3.72 2.80 12.77
C THR A 25 5.14 2.29 12.56
N ASP A 26 5.46 1.09 13.05
CA ASP A 26 6.75 0.44 12.84
C ASP A 26 7.01 0.09 11.36
N PHE A 27 5.97 -0.29 10.61
CA PHE A 27 6.06 -0.48 9.15
C PHE A 27 6.38 0.83 8.43
N ILE A 28 5.64 1.91 8.70
CA ILE A 28 5.82 3.22 8.06
C ILE A 28 7.23 3.74 8.32
N LYS A 29 7.69 3.68 9.57
CA LYS A 29 9.06 4.06 9.93
C LYS A 29 10.12 3.33 9.10
N ARG A 30 9.95 2.03 8.84
CA ARG A 30 10.90 1.27 8.00
C ARG A 30 10.85 1.70 6.55
N VAL A 31 9.68 2.10 6.04
CA VAL A 31 9.53 2.66 4.69
C VAL A 31 10.25 4.02 4.62
N ASP A 32 10.10 4.88 5.63
CA ASP A 32 10.78 6.17 5.71
C ASP A 32 12.31 6.01 5.74
N GLU A 33 12.81 4.95 6.39
CA GLU A 33 14.22 4.58 6.40
C GLU A 33 14.71 3.93 5.08
N GLY A 34 13.85 3.82 4.06
CA GLY A 34 14.19 3.25 2.75
C GLY A 34 14.40 1.73 2.76
N ARG A 35 13.85 1.02 3.75
CA ARG A 35 14.04 -0.43 3.89
C ARG A 35 13.06 -1.22 3.04
N TYR A 36 13.52 -2.35 2.51
CA TYR A 36 12.65 -3.38 1.96
C TYR A 36 11.99 -4.18 3.08
N VAL A 37 10.66 -4.20 3.12
CA VAL A 37 9.89 -4.91 4.14
C VAL A 37 9.18 -6.12 3.53
N VAL A 38 9.39 -7.29 4.13
CA VAL A 38 8.70 -8.54 3.74
C VAL A 38 7.76 -8.95 4.86
N LEU A 39 6.46 -8.99 4.57
CA LEU A 39 5.44 -9.46 5.51
C LEU A 39 5.19 -10.96 5.31
N PHE A 40 5.82 -11.80 6.14
CA PHE A 40 5.59 -13.23 6.12
C PHE A 40 4.48 -13.62 7.10
N ALA A 41 3.33 -14.04 6.60
CA ALA A 41 2.27 -14.60 7.43
C ALA A 41 1.43 -15.64 6.66
N PRO A 42 0.86 -16.66 7.34
CA PRO A 42 -0.04 -17.65 6.75
C PRO A 42 -1.19 -17.04 5.93
N ARG A 43 -1.84 -17.83 5.08
CA ARG A 43 -3.03 -17.36 4.32
C ARG A 43 -4.12 -16.87 5.29
N GLN A 44 -4.90 -15.88 4.85
CA GLN A 44 -6.06 -15.32 5.59
C GLN A 44 -5.75 -14.64 6.94
N THR A 45 -4.50 -14.25 7.20
CA THR A 45 -4.12 -13.51 8.43
C THR A 45 -4.36 -12.00 8.36
N GLY A 46 -5.01 -11.50 7.30
CA GLY A 46 -5.28 -10.07 7.14
C GLY A 46 -4.13 -9.23 6.56
N LYS A 47 -3.12 -9.86 5.94
CA LYS A 47 -1.99 -9.13 5.30
C LYS A 47 -2.44 -8.03 4.33
N THR A 48 -3.42 -8.32 3.48
CA THR A 48 -3.95 -7.34 2.51
C THR A 48 -4.58 -6.15 3.22
N THR A 49 -5.38 -6.41 4.27
CA THR A 49 -5.97 -5.36 5.10
C THR A 49 -4.89 -4.54 5.81
N PHE A 50 -3.86 -5.18 6.35
CA PHE A 50 -2.73 -4.48 6.97
C PHE A 50 -2.05 -3.50 6.00
N PHE A 51 -1.76 -3.93 4.77
CA PHE A 51 -1.17 -3.03 3.77
C PHE A 51 -2.12 -1.89 3.40
N GLN A 52 -3.42 -2.15 3.25
CA GLN A 52 -4.41 -1.10 2.97
C GLN A 52 -4.47 -0.07 4.09
N ASP A 53 -4.48 -0.52 5.35
CA ASP A 53 -4.51 0.35 6.52
C ASP A 53 -3.23 1.18 6.63
N ALA A 54 -2.06 0.58 6.38
CA ALA A 54 -0.78 1.28 6.37
C ALA A 54 -0.70 2.33 5.25
N LEU A 55 -1.15 2.00 4.04
CA LEU A 55 -1.20 2.95 2.92
C LEU A 55 -2.16 4.11 3.21
N ALA A 56 -3.34 3.83 3.78
CA ALA A 56 -4.29 4.86 4.18
C ALA A 56 -3.70 5.78 5.25
N ALA A 57 -2.97 5.23 6.23
CA ALA A 57 -2.27 6.02 7.24
C ALA A 57 -1.17 6.89 6.63
N MET A 58 -0.35 6.35 5.72
CA MET A 58 0.70 7.12 5.03
C MET A 58 0.14 8.27 4.19
N VAL A 59 -0.94 8.03 3.45
CA VAL A 59 -1.61 9.08 2.63
C VAL A 59 -2.32 10.10 3.52
N ALA A 60 -2.89 9.68 4.66
CA ALA A 60 -3.48 10.63 5.60
C ALA A 60 -2.40 11.50 6.28
N ASP A 61 -1.25 10.92 6.62
CA ASP A 61 -0.12 11.63 7.21
C ASP A 61 0.54 12.56 6.18
N SER A 62 0.62 12.19 4.90
CA SER A 62 1.15 13.06 3.82
C SER A 62 0.33 14.34 3.56
N LEU A 63 -0.85 14.46 4.17
CA LEU A 63 -1.64 15.70 4.20
C LEU A 63 -1.20 16.66 5.32
N THR A 64 -0.19 16.29 6.11
CA THR A 64 0.43 17.14 7.14
C THR A 64 1.73 17.74 6.62
N GLU A 65 2.06 18.98 6.99
CA GLU A 65 3.19 19.76 6.44
C GLU A 65 4.59 19.14 6.69
N GLN A 66 4.68 18.07 7.47
CA GLN A 66 5.93 17.45 7.92
C GLN A 66 6.15 16.04 7.37
N ALA A 67 5.21 15.48 6.60
CA ALA A 67 5.30 14.12 6.08
C ALA A 67 5.86 14.10 4.65
N ALA A 68 6.61 13.05 4.32
CA ALA A 68 7.07 12.83 2.96
C ALA A 68 5.88 12.57 2.03
N ASP A 69 5.88 13.19 0.85
CA ASP A 69 4.85 13.00 -0.16
C ASP A 69 5.03 11.62 -0.82
N TYR A 70 4.32 10.62 -0.30
CA TYR A 70 4.34 9.27 -0.80
C TYR A 70 3.27 9.06 -1.86
N PHE A 71 3.68 8.55 -3.02
CA PHE A 71 2.78 8.07 -4.06
C PHE A 71 2.79 6.53 -4.09
N PRO A 72 1.87 5.84 -3.40
CA PRO A 72 1.89 4.39 -3.32
C PRO A 72 1.40 3.76 -4.64
N VAL A 73 2.18 2.81 -5.16
CA VAL A 73 1.87 2.00 -6.34
C VAL A 73 1.52 0.59 -5.89
N GLN A 74 0.30 0.12 -6.17
CA GLN A 74 -0.16 -1.19 -5.73
C GLN A 74 -0.02 -2.23 -6.86
N LEU A 75 0.96 -3.13 -6.74
CA LEU A 75 1.17 -4.19 -7.71
C LEU A 75 0.55 -5.52 -7.25
N ASN A 76 -0.43 -6.03 -8.01
CA ASN A 76 -1.01 -7.37 -7.80
C ASN A 76 -0.56 -8.34 -8.91
N PHE A 77 0.43 -9.18 -8.62
CA PHE A 77 0.97 -10.14 -9.58
C PHE A 77 -0.02 -11.20 -10.08
N ASP A 78 -1.11 -11.49 -9.36
CA ASP A 78 -2.13 -12.42 -9.85
C ASP A 78 -2.92 -11.84 -11.04
N VAL A 79 -3.05 -10.51 -11.10
CA VAL A 79 -3.65 -9.79 -12.24
C VAL A 79 -2.71 -9.83 -13.45
N TYR A 80 -1.41 -9.64 -13.22
CA TYR A 80 -0.41 -9.53 -14.28
C TYR A 80 0.23 -10.86 -14.72
N LYS A 81 -0.20 -12.00 -14.17
CA LYS A 81 0.44 -13.32 -14.41
C LYS A 81 0.49 -13.76 -15.88
N ASN A 82 -0.37 -13.19 -16.73
CA ASN A 82 -0.46 -13.50 -18.16
C ASN A 82 -0.03 -12.32 -19.06
N THR A 83 0.45 -11.23 -18.47
CA THR A 83 0.90 -10.03 -19.18
C THR A 83 2.31 -10.24 -19.72
N SER A 84 2.61 -9.71 -20.91
CA SER A 84 3.98 -9.76 -21.43
C SER A 84 4.91 -8.91 -20.56
N ILE A 85 6.21 -9.22 -20.56
CA ILE A 85 7.21 -8.45 -19.80
C ILE A 85 7.15 -6.96 -20.20
N THR A 86 7.05 -6.68 -21.50
CA THR A 86 6.97 -5.32 -22.04
C THR A 86 5.73 -4.60 -21.51
N ASP A 87 4.57 -5.24 -21.55
CA ASP A 87 3.33 -4.65 -21.07
C ASP A 87 3.34 -4.46 -19.54
N PHE A 88 3.98 -5.37 -18.80
CA PHE A 88 4.12 -5.26 -17.35
C PHE A 88 4.96 -4.04 -16.91
N TYR A 89 5.97 -3.64 -17.67
CA TYR A 89 6.77 -2.46 -17.33
C TYR A 89 6.15 -1.14 -17.83
N VAL A 90 5.36 -1.20 -18.90
CA VAL A 90 4.72 0.00 -19.49
C VAL A 90 3.42 0.37 -18.77
N ILE A 91 2.59 -0.60 -18.40
CA ILE A 91 1.22 -0.35 -17.91
C ILE A 91 1.17 0.21 -16.47
N PRO A 92 1.78 -0.42 -15.45
CA PRO A 92 1.62 0.01 -14.06
C PRO A 92 2.37 1.31 -13.76
N VAL A 93 3.55 1.50 -14.35
CA VAL A 93 4.40 2.67 -14.07
C VAL A 93 3.88 3.94 -14.76
N MET A 94 3.26 3.84 -15.94
CA MET A 94 2.78 5.04 -16.66
C MET A 94 1.31 5.38 -16.44
N GLN A 95 0.46 4.42 -16.05
CA GLN A 95 -0.95 4.72 -15.76
C GLN A 95 -1.17 5.20 -14.31
N GLU A 96 -0.36 4.72 -13.36
CA GLU A 96 -0.52 5.09 -11.95
C GLU A 96 0.25 6.37 -11.62
N VAL A 97 1.38 6.66 -12.23
CA VAL A 97 2.15 7.88 -11.91
C VAL A 97 1.46 9.14 -12.47
N PRO A 98 1.00 10.08 -11.62
CA PRO A 98 0.35 11.29 -12.09
C PRO A 98 1.34 12.17 -12.88
N SER A 99 0.81 12.89 -13.88
CA SER A 99 1.60 13.65 -14.87
C SER A 99 2.49 14.76 -14.28
N ASN A 100 2.26 15.13 -13.01
CA ASN A 100 3.05 16.10 -12.26
C ASN A 100 4.43 15.56 -11.80
N VAL A 101 4.62 14.24 -11.73
CA VAL A 101 5.90 13.61 -11.35
C VAL A 101 6.82 13.42 -12.57
N GLN A 102 6.27 13.45 -13.79
CA GLN A 102 7.03 13.17 -15.02
C GLN A 102 7.89 14.35 -15.53
N ASN A 103 7.80 15.53 -14.92
CA ASN A 103 8.48 16.75 -15.41
C ASN A 103 9.78 17.11 -14.67
N THR A 104 10.31 16.26 -13.78
CA THR A 104 11.54 16.59 -13.02
C THR A 104 12.81 15.96 -13.59
N ALA A 105 12.80 15.51 -14.85
CA ALA A 105 13.98 15.01 -15.55
C ALA A 105 14.21 15.79 -16.85
N GLY A 106 14.54 17.08 -16.74
CA GLY A 106 14.77 17.90 -17.93
C GLY A 106 14.99 19.39 -17.69
N SER A 107 15.81 19.76 -16.70
CA SER A 107 16.44 21.09 -16.70
C SER A 107 17.74 21.07 -15.92
N GLN A 108 18.81 20.64 -16.61
CA GLN A 108 20.16 21.22 -16.52
C GLN A 108 20.80 21.14 -17.90
#